data_AF-A0A962F1U5-F1
#
_entry.id   AF-A0A962F1U5-F1
#
_cell.length_a   1.000
_cell.length_b   1.000
_cell.length_c   1.000
_cell.angle_alpha   90.00
_cell.angle_beta   90.00
_cell.angle_gamma   90.00
#
_symmetry.space_group_name_H-M   'P 1'
#
loop_
_entity.id
_entity.type
_entity.pdbx_description
1 polymer ?
#
loop_
_entity_poly.entity_id
_entity_poly.type
_entity_poly.pdbx_seq_one_letter_code
_entity_poly.pdbx_strand_id
1 'polypeptide(L)'
;MIDNLFLLAIGAFGWGLSLTTYRLFARKYDWPMGSLHADLPAIPILVGLFALVMGLLFAAARGVDYGGWIIVVGGLLLAIFWTGFLRVGSQISLVLAPLAATLLLMGWLPSILGYERPKWAYSRPGDLIKREPDSVPARPDL
;
A
#
# COMPACT_ATOMS: atom_id res chain seq x y z
N MET A 1 -1.17 14.67 7.80
CA MET A 1 0.09 14.38 7.09
C MET A 1 0.26 12.90 6.85
N ILE A 2 0.32 12.06 7.90
CA ILE A 2 0.33 10.59 7.76
C ILE A 2 -1.04 10.06 8.18
N ASP A 3 -1.81 9.56 7.20
CA ASP A 3 -3.09 8.88 7.38
C ASP A 3 -3.01 7.46 6.79
N ASN A 4 -4.04 6.65 7.00
CA ASN A 4 -4.02 5.27 6.53
C ASN A 4 -3.92 5.18 5.00
N LEU A 5 -4.59 6.05 4.24
CA LEU A 5 -4.44 6.09 2.78
C LEU A 5 -3.02 6.44 2.34
N PHE A 6 -2.34 7.34 3.04
CA PHE A 6 -0.95 7.69 2.78
C PHE A 6 -0.03 6.48 2.92
N LEU A 7 -0.19 5.69 3.99
CA LEU A 7 0.59 4.47 4.20
C LEU A 7 0.24 3.38 3.19
N LEU A 8 -1.04 3.22 2.87
CA LEU A 8 -1.49 2.30 1.83
C LEU A 8 -0.94 2.68 0.46
N ALA A 9 -0.82 3.98 0.15
CA ALA A 9 -0.23 4.45 -1.10
C ALA A 9 1.28 4.16 -1.18
N ILE A 10 2.02 4.36 -0.07
CA ILE A 10 3.43 3.95 0.03
C ILE A 10 3.57 2.44 -0.19
N GLY A 11 2.73 1.64 0.47
CA GLY A 11 2.72 0.19 0.34
C GLY A 11 2.38 -0.27 -1.07
N ALA A 12 1.30 0.24 -1.66
CA ALA A 12 0.86 -0.08 -3.02
C ALA A 12 1.95 0.26 -4.05
N PHE A 13 2.57 1.44 -3.93
CA PHE A 13 3.68 1.84 -4.79
C PHE A 13 4.91 0.95 -4.58
N GLY A 14 5.37 0.78 -3.33
CA GLY A 14 6.60 0.07 -3.03
C GLY A 14 6.54 -1.43 -3.30
N TRP A 15 5.46 -2.10 -2.88
CA TRP A 15 5.25 -3.51 -3.19
C TRP A 15 4.93 -3.72 -4.67
N GLY A 16 4.19 -2.80 -5.31
CA GLY A 16 3.95 -2.84 -6.75
C GLY A 16 5.24 -2.72 -7.58
N LEU A 17 6.11 -1.79 -7.21
CA LEU A 17 7.42 -1.61 -7.86
C LEU A 17 8.36 -2.80 -7.59
N SER A 18 8.37 -3.32 -6.36
CA SER A 18 9.10 -4.53 -6.02
C SER A 18 8.69 -5.69 -6.92
N LEU A 19 7.37 -5.88 -7.09
CA LEU A 19 6.82 -7.04 -7.78
C LEU A 19 6.97 -6.98 -9.31
N THR A 20 6.88 -5.78 -9.89
CA THR A 20 7.16 -5.55 -11.32
C THR A 20 8.62 -5.74 -11.67
N THR A 21 9.54 -5.41 -10.76
CA THR A 21 10.99 -5.46 -11.01
C THR A 21 11.65 -6.74 -10.50
N TYR A 22 11.03 -7.47 -9.57
CA TYR A 22 11.59 -8.66 -8.92
C TYR A 22 12.13 -9.68 -9.92
N ARG A 23 11.42 -9.91 -11.03
CA ARG A 23 11.85 -10.86 -12.06
C ARG A 23 13.19 -10.51 -12.69
N LEU A 24 13.43 -9.23 -12.93
CA LEU A 24 14.68 -8.76 -13.52
C LEU A 24 15.84 -8.97 -12.55
N PHE A 25 15.64 -8.65 -11.27
CA PHE A 25 16.61 -8.89 -10.22
C PHE A 25 16.87 -10.38 -10.01
N ALA A 26 15.82 -11.20 -9.91
CA ALA A 26 15.97 -12.63 -9.69
C ALA A 26 16.77 -13.31 -10.80
N ARG A 27 16.55 -12.92 -12.06
CA ARG A 27 17.36 -13.44 -13.19
C ARG A 27 18.79 -12.93 -13.20
N LYS A 28 19.02 -11.67 -12.82
CA LYS A 28 20.36 -11.07 -12.82
C LYS A 28 21.25 -11.63 -11.72
N TYR A 29 20.65 -11.98 -10.57
CA TYR A 29 21.37 -12.41 -9.37
C TYR A 29 21.16 -13.90 -9.05
N ASP A 30 20.58 -14.67 -9.98
CA ASP A 30 20.26 -16.10 -9.82
C ASP A 30 19.47 -16.42 -8.54
N TRP A 31 18.52 -15.55 -8.18
CA TRP A 31 17.69 -15.78 -7.00
C TRP A 31 16.58 -16.79 -7.28
N PRO A 32 16.16 -17.59 -6.27
CA PRO A 32 15.03 -18.49 -6.40
C PRO A 32 13.77 -17.74 -6.80
N MET A 33 13.07 -18.23 -7.81
CA MET A 33 11.88 -17.62 -8.38
C MET A 33 10.68 -18.54 -8.20
N GLY A 34 9.58 -18.02 -7.67
CA GLY A 34 8.34 -18.79 -7.52
C GLY A 34 7.76 -19.16 -8.88
N SER A 35 7.02 -20.28 -8.93
CA SER A 35 6.43 -20.81 -10.17
C SER A 35 5.63 -19.76 -10.94
N LEU A 36 4.87 -18.90 -10.24
CA LEU A 36 4.09 -17.83 -10.87
C LEU A 36 4.98 -16.82 -11.63
N HIS A 37 6.15 -16.48 -11.09
CA HIS A 37 7.09 -15.57 -11.74
C HIS A 37 7.91 -16.24 -12.87
N ALA A 38 8.10 -17.55 -12.79
CA ALA A 38 8.81 -18.34 -13.78
C ALA A 38 7.93 -18.66 -15.01
N ASP A 39 6.72 -19.18 -14.75
CA ASP A 39 5.83 -19.76 -15.75
C ASP A 39 4.86 -18.73 -16.32
N LEU A 40 4.35 -17.82 -15.47
CA LEU A 40 3.33 -16.82 -15.83
C LEU A 40 3.76 -15.40 -15.43
N PRO A 41 4.88 -14.90 -15.97
CA PRO A 41 5.48 -13.63 -15.54
C PRO A 41 4.57 -12.41 -15.75
N ALA A 42 3.59 -12.51 -16.65
CA ALA A 42 2.62 -11.44 -16.89
C ALA A 42 1.74 -11.18 -15.67
N ILE A 43 1.35 -12.22 -14.90
CA ILE A 43 0.41 -12.05 -13.77
C ILE A 43 1.03 -11.17 -12.68
N PRO A 44 2.24 -11.47 -12.15
CA PRO A 44 2.88 -10.57 -11.20
C PRO A 44 3.03 -9.16 -11.79
N ILE A 45 3.58 -9.03 -13.01
CA ILE A 45 3.82 -7.71 -13.60
C ILE A 45 2.55 -6.87 -13.66
N LEU A 46 1.43 -7.43 -14.11
CA LEU A 46 0.15 -6.71 -14.18
C LEU A 46 -0.38 -6.33 -12.79
N VAL A 47 -0.30 -7.24 -11.81
CA VAL A 47 -0.71 -6.97 -10.42
C VAL A 47 0.14 -5.85 -9.81
N GLY A 48 1.46 -5.91 -10.02
CA GLY A 48 2.39 -4.91 -9.52
C GLY A 48 2.20 -3.56 -10.20
N LEU A 49 1.96 -3.54 -11.52
CA LEU A 49 1.67 -2.32 -12.27
C LEU A 49 0.38 -1.67 -11.81
N PHE A 50 -0.68 -2.46 -11.60
CA PHE A 50 -1.93 -1.96 -11.05
C PHE A 50 -1.72 -1.26 -9.70
N ALA A 51 -1.04 -1.92 -8.76
CA ALA A 51 -0.77 -1.35 -7.44
C ALA A 51 0.12 -0.10 -7.51
N LEU A 52 1.16 -0.15 -8.35
CA LEU A 52 2.08 0.97 -8.57
C LEU A 52 1.33 2.18 -9.12
N VAL A 53 0.49 1.99 -10.14
CA VAL A 53 -0.29 3.08 -10.76
C VAL A 53 -1.28 3.65 -9.76
N MET A 54 -1.97 2.83 -8.96
CA MET A 54 -2.89 3.34 -7.93
C MET A 54 -2.15 4.20 -6.89
N GLY A 55 -0.96 3.76 -6.44
CA GLY A 55 -0.12 4.55 -5.54
C GLY A 55 0.32 5.88 -6.15
N LEU A 56 0.72 5.88 -7.42
CA LEU A 56 1.10 7.10 -8.16
C LEU A 56 -0.07 8.06 -8.35
N LEU A 57 -1.24 7.56 -8.78
CA LEU A 57 -2.43 8.38 -8.98
C LEU A 57 -2.86 9.04 -7.67
N PHE A 58 -2.85 8.30 -6.57
CA PHE A 58 -3.14 8.88 -5.26
C PHE A 58 -2.10 9.92 -4.84
N ALA A 59 -0.81 9.66 -5.07
CA ALA A 59 0.26 10.63 -4.78
C ALA A 59 0.09 11.92 -5.59
N ALA A 60 -0.26 11.81 -6.87
CA ALA A 60 -0.55 12.95 -7.74
C ALA A 60 -1.79 13.72 -7.26
N ALA A 61 -2.87 13.01 -6.93
CA ALA A 61 -4.11 13.62 -6.41
C ALA A 61 -3.93 14.29 -5.05
N ARG A 62 -3.00 13.80 -4.22
CA ARG A 62 -2.64 14.42 -2.95
C ARG A 62 -1.86 15.72 -3.15
N GLY A 63 -1.08 15.83 -4.22
CA GLY A 63 -0.26 17.00 -4.53
C GLY A 63 1.07 17.04 -3.77
N VAL A 64 2.01 17.83 -4.29
CA VAL A 64 3.38 17.92 -3.76
C VAL A 64 3.39 18.52 -2.35
N ASP A 65 2.62 19.59 -2.14
CA ASP A 65 2.60 20.33 -0.87
C ASP A 65 2.03 19.51 0.30
N TYR A 66 1.19 18.51 0.01
CA TYR A 66 0.56 17.65 1.02
C TYR A 66 1.25 16.28 1.17
N GLY A 67 2.48 16.18 0.69
CA GLY A 67 3.34 15.01 0.89
C GLY A 67 3.24 13.94 -0.19
N GLY A 68 2.68 14.23 -1.37
CA GLY A 68 2.66 13.29 -2.49
C GLY A 68 4.07 12.81 -2.89
N TRP A 69 5.08 13.70 -2.82
CA TRP A 69 6.48 13.32 -3.08
C TRP A 69 7.02 12.31 -2.05
N ILE A 70 6.57 12.38 -0.79
CA ILE A 70 6.97 11.45 0.27
C ILE A 70 6.44 10.05 -0.02
N ILE A 71 5.26 9.94 -0.64
CA ILE A 71 4.71 8.65 -1.07
C ILE A 71 5.65 7.98 -2.08
N VAL A 72 6.11 8.75 -3.08
CA VAL A 72 7.00 8.24 -4.13
C VAL A 72 8.36 7.87 -3.55
N VAL A 73 8.99 8.76 -2.77
CA VAL A 73 10.31 8.50 -2.17
C VAL A 73 10.23 7.35 -1.16
N GLY A 74 9.26 7.38 -0.25
CA GLY A 74 9.06 6.33 0.75
C GLY A 74 8.73 4.97 0.12
N GLY A 75 7.90 4.97 -0.92
CA GLY A 75 7.57 3.77 -1.67
C GLY A 75 8.78 3.22 -2.47
N LEU A 76 9.62 4.10 -3.04
CA LEU A 76 10.86 3.68 -3.71
C LEU A 76 11.85 3.05 -2.72
N LEU A 77 12.06 3.69 -1.57
CA LEU A 77 12.89 3.14 -0.49
C LEU A 77 12.33 1.80 0.00
N LEU A 78 11.01 1.70 0.17
CA LEU A 78 10.35 0.45 0.50
C LEU A 78 10.61 -0.61 -0.57
N ALA A 79 10.50 -0.30 -1.86
CA ALA A 79 10.75 -1.26 -2.94
C ALA A 79 12.19 -1.78 -2.95
N ILE A 80 13.17 -0.87 -2.77
CA ILE A 80 14.60 -1.22 -2.70
C ILE A 80 14.86 -2.13 -1.50
N PHE A 81 14.38 -1.72 -0.32
CA PHE A 81 14.51 -2.51 0.89
C PHE A 81 13.83 -3.88 0.73
N TRP A 82 12.58 -3.90 0.27
CA TRP A 82 11.78 -5.11 0.15
C TRP A 82 12.39 -6.11 -0.84
N THR A 83 12.81 -5.65 -2.02
CA THR A 83 13.40 -6.52 -3.05
C THR A 83 14.81 -6.94 -2.68
N GLY A 84 15.64 -6.00 -2.22
CA GLY A 84 17.05 -6.23 -1.92
C GLY A 84 17.27 -7.05 -0.65
N PHE A 85 16.52 -6.73 0.42
CA PHE A 85 16.68 -7.38 1.72
C PHE A 85 15.95 -8.72 1.79
N LEU A 86 14.68 -8.79 1.39
CA LEU A 86 13.89 -10.03 1.54
C LEU A 86 14.18 -11.06 0.45
N ARG A 87 14.73 -10.65 -0.70
CA ARG A 87 15.00 -11.52 -1.86
C ARG A 87 13.76 -12.35 -2.21
N VAL A 88 13.77 -13.66 -1.94
CA VAL A 88 12.64 -14.57 -2.19
C VAL A 88 11.39 -14.18 -1.40
N GLY A 89 11.55 -13.62 -0.20
CA GLY A 89 10.43 -13.10 0.61
C GLY A 89 9.68 -11.94 -0.06
N SER A 90 10.26 -11.28 -1.08
CA SER A 90 9.57 -10.28 -1.90
C SER A 90 8.30 -10.82 -2.56
N GLN A 91 8.21 -12.15 -2.78
CA GLN A 91 7.00 -12.78 -3.34
C GLN A 91 5.74 -12.57 -2.50
N ILE A 92 5.86 -12.24 -1.20
CA ILE A 92 4.73 -11.85 -0.35
C ILE A 92 4.02 -10.59 -0.89
N SER A 93 4.71 -9.77 -1.68
CA SER A 93 4.11 -8.65 -2.41
C SER A 93 2.98 -9.09 -3.35
N LEU A 94 2.91 -10.35 -3.78
CA LEU A 94 1.80 -10.88 -4.60
C LEU A 94 0.46 -10.74 -3.89
N VAL A 95 0.47 -10.73 -2.56
CA VAL A 95 -0.72 -10.51 -1.72
C VAL A 95 -0.78 -9.07 -1.24
N LEU A 96 0.33 -8.52 -0.75
CA LEU A 96 0.34 -7.19 -0.14
C LEU A 96 0.08 -6.05 -1.14
N ALA A 97 0.65 -6.12 -2.35
CA ALA A 97 0.47 -5.09 -3.37
C ALA A 97 -1.01 -4.93 -3.79
N PRO A 98 -1.72 -6.01 -4.21
CA PRO A 98 -3.13 -5.86 -4.57
C PRO A 98 -4.02 -5.54 -3.37
N LEU A 99 -3.71 -6.04 -2.17
CA LEU A 99 -4.46 -5.70 -0.97
C LEU A 99 -4.36 -4.20 -0.64
N ALA A 100 -3.14 -3.67 -0.66
CA ALA A 100 -2.89 -2.25 -0.41
C ALA A 100 -3.57 -1.36 -1.44
N ALA A 101 -3.47 -1.72 -2.72
CA ALA A 101 -4.11 -1.00 -3.81
C ALA A 101 -5.64 -1.03 -3.71
N THR A 102 -6.22 -2.18 -3.35
CA THR A 102 -7.67 -2.33 -3.19
C THR A 102 -8.18 -1.51 -2.02
N LEU A 103 -7.52 -1.57 -0.86
CA LEU A 103 -7.89 -0.76 0.31
C LEU A 103 -7.71 0.74 0.03
N LEU A 104 -6.63 1.12 -0.66
CA LEU A 104 -6.41 2.49 -1.10
C LEU A 104 -7.57 2.96 -1.97
N LEU A 105 -7.97 2.17 -2.96
CA LEU A 105 -9.07 2.50 -3.86
C LEU A 105 -10.40 2.57 -3.09
N MET A 106 -10.70 1.62 -2.19
CA MET A 106 -11.92 1.64 -1.38
C MET A 106 -12.04 2.87 -0.49
N GLY A 107 -10.95 3.31 0.13
CA GLY A 107 -10.99 4.51 0.98
C GLY A 107 -10.90 5.82 0.20
N TRP A 108 -10.38 5.81 -1.02
CA TRP A 108 -10.25 7.00 -1.86
C TRP A 108 -11.45 7.24 -2.79
N LEU A 109 -12.03 6.18 -3.34
CA LEU A 109 -13.14 6.21 -4.31
C LEU A 109 -14.34 7.05 -3.84
N PRO A 110 -14.79 7.00 -2.57
CA PRO A 110 -15.89 7.86 -2.09
C PRO A 110 -15.64 9.34 -2.35
N SER A 111 -14.40 9.82 -2.17
CA SER A 111 -14.09 11.23 -2.44
C SER A 111 -14.05 11.59 -3.91
N ILE A 112 -13.72 10.65 -4.79
CA ILE A 112 -13.79 10.86 -6.24
C ILE A 112 -15.25 11.02 -6.66
N LEU A 113 -16.15 10.28 -5.99
CA LEU A 113 -17.59 10.30 -6.24
C LEU A 113 -18.34 11.43 -5.49
N GLY A 114 -17.65 12.26 -4.72
CA GLY A 114 -18.25 13.36 -3.95
C GLY A 114 -18.91 12.95 -2.63
N TYR A 115 -18.70 11.70 -2.17
CA TYR A 115 -19.14 11.23 -0.86
C TYR A 115 -18.09 11.47 0.23
N GLU A 116 -18.54 11.49 1.49
CA GLU A 116 -17.63 11.51 2.62
C GLU A 116 -16.77 10.23 2.65
N ARG A 117 -15.48 10.41 2.95
CA ARG A 117 -14.57 9.27 3.12
C ARG A 117 -14.92 8.51 4.39
N PRO A 118 -14.73 7.18 4.43
CA PRO A 118 -14.93 6.43 5.66
C PRO A 118 -13.90 6.85 6.72
N LYS A 119 -14.32 6.88 8.00
CA LYS A 119 -13.49 7.36 9.13
C LYS A 119 -12.07 6.76 9.13
N TRP A 120 -11.97 5.46 8.95
CA TRP A 120 -10.69 4.74 8.94
C TRP A 120 -9.72 5.22 7.85
N ALA A 121 -10.19 5.81 6.75
CA ALA A 121 -9.32 6.21 5.65
C ALA A 121 -8.47 7.45 5.99
N TYR A 122 -9.01 8.39 6.77
CA TYR A 122 -8.31 9.61 7.18
C TYR A 122 -7.84 9.57 8.65
N SER A 123 -8.20 8.54 9.41
CA SER A 123 -7.63 8.27 10.74
C SER A 123 -6.13 8.00 10.69
N ARG A 124 -5.43 8.27 11.80
CA ARG A 124 -4.07 7.78 11.98
C ARG A 124 -4.12 6.30 12.36
N PRO A 125 -3.06 5.52 12.07
CA PRO A 125 -3.03 4.10 12.40
C PRO A 125 -3.28 3.82 13.89
N GLY A 126 -2.78 4.69 14.77
CA GLY A 126 -2.95 4.55 16.22
C GLY A 126 -4.36 4.84 16.72
N ASP A 127 -5.16 5.60 15.99
CA ASP A 127 -6.53 5.94 16.39
C ASP A 127 -7.47 4.75 16.23
N LEU A 128 -7.16 3.82 15.32
CA LEU A 128 -7.92 2.57 15.15
C LEU A 128 -7.70 1.56 16.28
N ILE A 129 -6.55 1.65 16.97
CA ILE A 129 -6.18 0.73 18.05
C ILE A 129 -6.70 1.25 19.40
N LYS A 130 -6.79 2.57 19.56
CA LYS A 130 -7.45 3.19 20.71
C LYS A 130 -8.95 2.97 20.60
N ARG A 131 -9.43 1.89 21.22
CA ARG A 131 -10.82 1.73 21.58
C ARG A 131 -11.21 2.92 22.48
N GLU A 132 -12.07 3.81 21.99
CA GLU A 132 -12.75 4.78 22.85
C GLU A 132 -13.44 3.98 23.97
N PRO A 133 -13.18 4.25 25.26
CA PRO A 133 -13.89 3.63 26.37
C PRO A 133 -15.31 4.22 26.51
N ASP A 134 -16.06 4.31 25.42
CA ASP A 134 -17.43 4.82 25.45
C ASP A 134 -18.41 3.65 25.46
N SER A 135 -18.72 3.18 26.67
CA SER A 135 -20.02 2.64 27.09
C SER A 135 -19.96 2.01 28.49
N VAL A 136 -19.39 2.71 29.48
CA VAL A 136 -19.93 2.56 30.83
C VAL A 136 -21.00 3.64 30.94
N PRO A 137 -22.30 3.31 30.81
CA PRO A 137 -23.33 4.29 31.12
C PRO A 137 -23.05 4.81 32.53
N ALA A 138 -22.93 6.13 32.68
CA ALA A 138 -22.85 6.75 33.99
C ALA A 138 -24.00 6.18 34.82
N ARG A 139 -23.67 5.50 35.93
CA ARG A 139 -24.69 5.08 36.89
C ARG A 139 -25.48 6.34 37.24
N PRO A 140 -26.81 6.38 37.04
CA PRO A 140 -27.60 7.43 37.63
C PRO A 140 -27.50 7.23 39.14
N ASP A 141 -26.82 8.18 39.78
CA ASP A 141 -27.06 8.72 41.11
C ASP A 141 -27.72 7.75 42.11
N LEU A 142 -26.92 7.26 43.06
CA LEU A 142 -27.38 6.79 44.38
C LEU A 142 -26.53 7.43 45.46
#